data_AF-A0A1V8M4T3-F1
#
_entry.id   AF-A0A1V8M4T3-F1
#
_cell.length_a   1.000
_cell.length_b   1.000
_cell.length_c   1.000
_cell.angle_alpha   90.00
_cell.angle_beta   90.00
_cell.angle_gamma   90.00
#
_symmetry.space_group_name_H-M   'P 1'
#
loop_
_entity.id
_entity.type
_entity.pdbx_description
1 polymer ?
#
loop_
_entity_poly.entity_id
_entity_poly.type
_entity_poly.pdbx_seq_one_letter_code
_entity_poly.pdbx_strand_id
1 'polypeptide(L)'
;MQYFRLAGSKQEFLRDLIIMVAWLFFLALVNRYSQFPIYSIFPYLIPACLLTWKYGLSWGFIFSGLASLAAIPYNDLWKYDENSFFWAGLTTYFKLTGFAIGITYSRWRVNMKNKN
;
A
#
# COMPACT_ATOMS: atom_id res chain seq x y z
N MET A 1 12.86 18.56 14.56
CA MET A 1 12.14 17.62 13.67
C MET A 1 13.00 17.31 12.45
N GLN A 2 13.78 16.23 12.48
CA GLN A 2 14.61 15.76 11.37
C GLN A 2 13.94 14.54 10.73
N TYR A 3 12.97 14.75 9.83
CA TYR A 3 12.26 13.64 9.18
C TYR A 3 12.78 13.27 7.77
N PHE A 4 13.85 13.92 7.29
CA PHE A 4 14.30 13.82 5.89
C PHE A 4 15.57 12.98 5.66
N ARG A 5 15.99 12.10 6.58
CA ARG A 5 17.29 11.39 6.45
C ARG A 5 17.27 10.09 5.62
N LEU A 6 16.16 9.75 4.95
CA LEU A 6 16.06 8.57 4.07
C LEU A 6 15.43 8.86 2.70
N ALA A 7 15.16 10.13 2.39
CA ALA A 7 14.78 10.50 1.03
C ALA A 7 16.02 10.37 0.15
N GLY A 8 16.10 9.26 -0.60
CA GLY A 8 17.06 9.12 -1.69
C GLY A 8 16.93 10.29 -2.68
N SER A 9 17.86 10.39 -3.63
CA SER A 9 17.79 11.43 -4.66
C SER A 9 16.41 11.44 -5.35
N LYS A 10 16.00 12.57 -5.94
CA LYS A 10 14.72 12.66 -6.66
C LYS A 10 14.54 11.52 -7.67
N GLN A 11 15.62 11.05 -8.29
CA GLN A 11 15.62 9.93 -9.21
C GLN A 11 15.29 8.60 -8.53
N GLU A 12 15.84 8.31 -7.35
CA GLU A 12 15.51 7.11 -6.60
C GLU A 12 14.05 7.10 -6.14
N PHE A 13 13.56 8.26 -5.69
CA PHE A 13 12.17 8.41 -5.31
C PHE A 13 11.22 8.13 -6.48
N LEU A 14 11.49 8.74 -7.64
CA LEU A 14 10.69 8.52 -8.84
C LEU A 14 10.75 7.07 -9.32
N ARG A 15 11.94 6.45 -9.31
CA ARG A 15 12.11 5.05 -9.68
C ARG A 15 11.28 4.14 -8.78
N ASP A 16 11.38 4.31 -7.47
CA ASP A 16 10.64 3.48 -6.51
C ASP A 16 9.13 3.70 -6.68
N LEU A 17 8.67 4.94 -6.89
CA LEU A 17 7.26 5.23 -7.15
C LEU A 17 6.76 4.53 -8.42
N ILE A 18 7.51 4.63 -9.53
CA ILE A 18 7.17 3.98 -10.80
C ILE A 18 7.08 2.46 -10.62
N ILE A 19 8.04 1.85 -9.94
CA ILE A 19 8.05 0.39 -9.68
C ILE A 19 6.82 -0.01 -8.86
N MET A 20 6.51 0.73 -7.79
CA MET A 20 5.39 0.41 -6.90
C MET A 20 4.03 0.63 -7.56
N VAL A 21 3.90 1.65 -8.41
CA VAL A 21 2.70 1.86 -9.22
C VAL A 21 2.57 0.77 -10.28
N ALA A 22 3.66 0.41 -10.97
CA ALA A 22 3.66 -0.67 -11.95
C ALA A 22 3.28 -2.01 -11.31
N TRP A 23 3.74 -2.27 -10.07
CA TRP A 23 3.38 -3.45 -9.30
C TRP A 23 1.87 -3.50 -9.01
N LEU A 24 1.30 -2.42 -8.49
CA LEU A 24 -0.14 -2.34 -8.23
C LEU A 24 -0.96 -2.44 -9.51
N PHE A 25 -0.49 -1.82 -10.59
CA PHE A 25 -1.13 -1.90 -11.90
C PHE A 25 -1.12 -3.34 -12.44
N PHE A 26 0.00 -4.04 -12.32
CA PHE A 26 0.10 -5.45 -12.68
C PHE A 26 -0.88 -6.31 -11.88
N LEU A 27 -0.97 -6.13 -10.56
CA LEU A 27 -1.93 -6.86 -9.73
C LEU A 27 -3.38 -6.56 -10.12
N ALA A 28 -3.71 -5.31 -10.43
CA ALA A 28 -5.02 -4.92 -10.93
C ALA A 28 -5.36 -5.60 -12.27
N LEU A 29 -4.38 -5.70 -13.18
CA LEU A 29 -4.55 -6.44 -14.44
C LEU A 29 -4.76 -7.94 -14.19
N VAL A 30 -4.00 -8.55 -13.28
CA VAL A 30 -4.18 -9.96 -12.92
C VAL A 30 -5.57 -10.20 -12.37
N ASN A 31 -6.07 -9.34 -11.47
CA ASN A 31 -7.44 -9.43 -10.96
C ASN A 31 -8.52 -9.24 -12.02
N ARG A 32 -8.20 -8.53 -13.10
CA ARG A 32 -9.13 -8.29 -14.21
C ARG A 32 -9.21 -9.49 -15.16
N TYR A 33 -8.09 -10.12 -15.46
CA TYR A 33 -8.01 -11.17 -16.49
C TYR A 33 -7.93 -12.60 -15.95
N SER A 34 -7.61 -12.78 -14.67
CA SER A 34 -7.54 -14.10 -14.05
C SER A 34 -8.93 -14.64 -13.75
N GLN A 35 -9.14 -15.93 -14.02
CA GLN A 35 -10.31 -16.67 -13.54
C GLN A 35 -10.32 -16.79 -12.00
N PHE A 36 -9.14 -16.71 -11.38
CA PHE A 36 -8.93 -16.74 -9.94
C PHE A 36 -8.28 -15.42 -9.50
N PRO A 37 -9.05 -14.41 -9.07
CA PRO A 37 -8.50 -13.16 -8.60
C PRO A 37 -7.74 -13.34 -7.28
N ILE A 38 -6.80 -12.42 -7.02
CA ILE A 38 -5.93 -12.46 -5.85
C ILE A 38 -6.67 -11.81 -4.67
N TYR A 39 -7.35 -12.64 -3.88
CA TYR A 39 -8.03 -12.22 -2.64
C TYR A 39 -7.09 -11.98 -1.45
N SER A 40 -5.85 -12.46 -1.54
CA SER A 40 -4.85 -12.31 -0.48
C SER A 40 -4.37 -10.86 -0.40
N ILE A 41 -4.35 -10.27 0.80
CA ILE A 41 -3.93 -8.88 1.01
C ILE A 41 -2.41 -8.67 0.89
N PHE A 42 -1.61 -9.74 1.00
CA PHE A 42 -0.15 -9.67 1.08
C PHE A 42 0.54 -9.02 -0.13
N PRO A 43 0.17 -9.32 -1.39
CA PRO A 43 0.81 -8.71 -2.55
C PRO A 43 0.59 -7.19 -2.62
N TYR A 44 -0.53 -6.70 -2.07
CA TYR A 44 -0.89 -5.29 -2.02
C TYR A 44 -0.26 -4.55 -0.83
N LEU A 45 0.18 -5.28 0.21
CA LEU A 45 0.92 -4.72 1.34
C LEU A 45 2.32 -4.24 0.94
N ILE A 46 2.97 -4.92 0.00
CA ILE A 46 4.38 -4.67 -0.35
C ILE A 46 4.61 -3.19 -0.72
N PRO A 47 3.84 -2.57 -1.64
CA PRO A 47 4.01 -1.17 -1.99
C PRO A 47 3.76 -0.21 -0.84
N ALA A 48 2.68 -0.43 -0.08
CA ALA A 48 2.33 0.41 1.06
C ALA A 48 3.41 0.35 2.14
N CYS A 49 3.89 -0.84 2.48
CA CYS A 49 4.89 -1.06 3.52
C CYS A 49 6.26 -0.47 3.16
N LEU A 50 6.75 -0.72 1.94
CA LEU A 50 8.07 -0.24 1.49
C LEU A 50 8.13 1.27 1.38
N LEU A 51 7.08 1.89 0.83
CA LEU A 51 7.02 3.35 0.72
C LEU A 51 6.79 4.02 2.07
N THR A 52 6.01 3.40 2.97
CA THR A 52 5.91 3.85 4.37
C THR A 52 7.30 3.85 5.02
N TRP A 53 8.03 2.73 4.88
CA TRP A 53 9.32 2.58 5.51
C TRP A 53 10.34 3.59 5.00
N LYS A 54 10.38 3.84 3.68
CA LYS A 54 11.38 4.72 3.06
C LYS A 54 10.99 6.21 3.15
N TYR A 55 9.75 6.54 2.82
CA TYR A 55 9.29 7.92 2.63
C TYR A 55 8.32 8.43 3.69
N GLY A 56 7.88 7.57 4.61
CA GLY A 56 7.07 7.94 5.77
C GLY A 56 5.56 7.66 5.61
N LEU A 57 4.83 7.92 6.70
CA LEU A 57 3.43 7.52 6.87
C LEU A 57 2.49 8.04 5.78
N SER A 58 2.68 9.28 5.31
CA SER A 58 1.83 9.88 4.27
C SER A 58 1.84 9.08 2.97
N TRP A 59 3.01 8.57 2.56
CA TRP A 59 3.13 7.71 1.38
C TRP A 59 2.49 6.34 1.61
N GLY A 60 2.56 5.84 2.84
CA GLY A 60 1.83 4.65 3.26
C GLY A 60 0.32 4.76 3.07
N PHE A 61 -0.28 5.89 3.45
CA PHE A 61 -1.72 6.11 3.29
C PHE A 61 -2.13 6.22 1.82
N ILE A 62 -1.39 6.98 1.01
CA ILE A 62 -1.67 7.11 -0.43
C ILE A 62 -1.65 5.74 -1.10
N PHE A 63 -0.60 4.94 -0.85
CA PHE A 63 -0.47 3.63 -1.48
C PHE A 63 -1.41 2.58 -0.88
N SER A 64 -1.85 2.74 0.37
CA SER A 64 -2.93 1.91 0.93
C SER A 64 -4.24 2.11 0.16
N GLY A 65 -4.55 3.35 -0.25
CA GLY A 65 -5.72 3.64 -1.08
C GLY A 65 -5.59 3.07 -2.50
N LEU A 66 -4.43 3.23 -3.13
CA LEU A 66 -4.18 2.64 -4.47
C LEU A 66 -4.23 1.11 -4.43
N ALA A 67 -3.67 0.51 -3.38
CA ALA A 67 -3.70 -0.92 -3.16
C ALA A 67 -5.11 -1.47 -2.90
N SER A 68 -5.96 -0.74 -2.15
CA SER A 68 -7.36 -1.14 -1.98
C SER A 68 -8.14 -1.08 -3.28
N LEU A 69 -7.85 -0.11 -4.15
CA LEU A 69 -8.43 -0.07 -5.51
C LEU A 69 -7.93 -1.22 -6.40
N ALA A 70 -6.64 -1.54 -6.33
CA ALA A 70 -6.05 -2.65 -7.10
C ALA A 70 -6.55 -4.02 -6.65
N ALA A 71 -6.92 -4.17 -5.38
CA ALA A 71 -7.42 -5.42 -4.79
C ALA A 71 -8.86 -5.75 -5.20
N ILE A 72 -9.56 -4.83 -5.88
CA ILE A 72 -10.94 -5.02 -6.31
C ILE A 72 -10.96 -5.88 -7.59
N PRO A 73 -11.57 -7.07 -7.57
CA PRO A 73 -11.69 -7.89 -8.77
C PRO A 73 -12.83 -7.42 -9.67
N TYR A 74 -12.60 -7.47 -10.99
CA TYR A 74 -13.53 -6.94 -11.98
C TYR A 74 -14.88 -7.69 -12.01
N ASN A 75 -14.86 -9.00 -11.79
CA ASN A 75 -16.07 -9.82 -11.80
C ASN A 75 -17.02 -9.53 -10.63
N ASP A 76 -16.53 -8.87 -9.58
CA ASP A 76 -17.32 -8.54 -8.40
C ASP A 76 -17.98 -7.16 -8.51
N LEU A 77 -17.53 -6.29 -9.44
CA LEU A 77 -18.12 -4.97 -9.71
C LEU A 77 -19.59 -5.05 -10.14
N TRP A 78 -19.99 -6.18 -10.75
CA TRP A 78 -21.34 -6.37 -11.29
C TRP A 78 -22.16 -7.40 -10.50
N LYS A 79 -21.56 -8.05 -9.50
CA LYS A 79 -22.18 -9.12 -8.71
C LYS A 79 -22.57 -8.72 -7.30
N TYR A 80 -21.88 -7.74 -6.70
CA TYR A 80 -22.15 -7.29 -5.34
C TYR A 80 -23.01 -6.04 -5.30
N ASP A 81 -23.84 -5.94 -4.28
CA ASP A 81 -24.51 -4.70 -3.89
C ASP A 81 -23.46 -3.60 -3.65
N GLU A 82 -23.72 -2.38 -4.12
CA GLU A 82 -22.79 -1.24 -4.08
C GLU A 82 -22.25 -1.00 -2.66
N ASN A 83 -23.08 -1.25 -1.64
CA ASN A 83 -22.70 -1.18 -0.25
C ASN A 83 -21.62 -2.20 0.12
N SER A 84 -21.77 -3.46 -0.30
CA SER A 84 -20.82 -4.53 0.02
C SER A 84 -19.45 -4.27 -0.61
N PHE A 85 -19.46 -3.72 -1.82
CA PHE A 85 -18.26 -3.29 -2.53
C PHE A 85 -17.52 -2.17 -1.79
N PHE A 86 -18.24 -1.13 -1.38
CA PHE A 86 -17.68 -0.01 -0.63
C PHE A 86 -17.03 -0.48 0.68
N TRP A 87 -17.71 -1.34 1.45
CA TRP A 87 -17.18 -1.90 2.69
C TRP A 87 -15.94 -2.77 2.48
N ALA A 88 -15.87 -3.55 1.40
CA ALA A 88 -14.69 -4.35 1.07
C ALA A 88 -13.46 -3.45 0.76
N GLY A 89 -13.65 -2.38 -0.01
CA GLY A 89 -12.59 -1.40 -0.27
C GLY A 89 -12.14 -0.68 1.00
N LEU A 90 -13.09 -0.21 1.81
CA LEU A 90 -12.84 0.52 3.05
C LEU A 90 -12.09 -0.34 4.08
N THR A 91 -12.53 -1.59 4.27
CA THR A 91 -11.87 -2.53 5.21
C THR A 91 -10.46 -2.88 4.75
N THR A 92 -10.25 -3.04 3.44
CA THR A 92 -8.90 -3.25 2.87
C THR A 92 -8.01 -2.05 3.12
N TYR A 93 -8.51 -0.83 2.90
CA TYR A 93 -7.80 0.40 3.21
C TYR A 93 -7.40 0.48 4.71
N PHE A 94 -8.33 0.19 5.63
CA PHE A 94 -8.03 0.20 7.06
C PHE A 94 -6.97 -0.85 7.47
N LYS A 95 -7.02 -2.05 6.89
CA LYS A 95 -5.99 -3.06 7.13
C LYS A 95 -4.61 -2.53 6.70
N LEU A 96 -4.50 -1.99 5.49
CA LEU A 96 -3.25 -1.50 4.92
C LEU A 96 -2.69 -0.28 5.67
N THR A 97 -3.56 0.67 6.04
CA THR A 97 -3.15 1.84 6.85
C THR A 97 -2.70 1.44 8.25
N GLY A 98 -3.33 0.43 8.87
CA GLY A 98 -2.88 -0.16 10.13
C GLY A 98 -1.44 -0.68 10.04
N PHE A 99 -1.08 -1.38 8.96
CA PHE A 99 0.30 -1.80 8.71
C PHE A 99 1.24 -0.59 8.55
N ALA A 100 0.85 0.45 7.81
CA ALA A 100 1.66 1.65 7.64
C ALA A 100 1.95 2.35 8.99
N ILE A 101 0.96 2.42 9.87
CA ILE A 101 1.12 2.96 11.24
C ILE A 101 2.11 2.09 12.03
N GLY A 102 1.93 0.77 12.03
CA GLY A 102 2.80 -0.17 12.73
C GLY A 102 4.26 -0.08 12.29
N ILE A 103 4.51 0.02 10.99
CA ILE A 103 5.84 0.20 10.40
C ILE A 103 6.48 1.52 10.86
N THR A 104 5.71 2.60 10.83
CA THR A 104 6.17 3.92 11.28
C THR A 104 6.53 3.91 12.77
N TYR A 105 5.69 3.29 13.60
CA TYR A 105 5.95 3.12 15.03
C TYR A 105 7.20 2.29 15.30
N SER A 106 7.38 1.17 14.59
CA SER A 106 8.57 0.32 14.70
C SER A 106 9.85 1.08 14.36
N ARG A 107 9.84 1.84 13.25
CA ARG A 107 10.95 2.70 12.83
C ARG A 107 11.27 3.76 13.89
N TRP A 108 10.24 4.38 14.48
CA TRP A 108 10.43 5.35 15.55
C TRP A 108 11.11 4.73 16.78
N ARG A 109 10.67 3.54 17.22
CA ARG A 109 11.26 2.81 18.35
C ARG A 109 12.74 2.49 18.13
N VAL A 110 13.10 2.00 16.93
CA VAL A 110 14.50 1.71 16.58
C VAL A 110 15.37 2.97 16.65
N ASN A 111 14.87 4.09 16.12
CA ASN A 111 15.60 5.37 16.15
C ASN A 111 15.79 5.92 17.56
N MET A 112 14.88 5.64 18.49
CA MET A 112 15.03 6.02 19.90
C MET A 112 16.10 5.16 20.59
N LYS A 113 16.15 3.85 20.31
CA LYS A 113 17.15 2.95 20.88
C LYS A 113 18.58 3.30 20.45
N ASN A 114 18.77 3.73 19.20
CA ASN A 114 20.09 4.11 18.67
C ASN A 114 20.61 5.46 19.18
N LYS A 115 19.82 6.22 19.94
CA LYS A 115 20.20 7.52 20.51
C LYS A 115 20.61 7.47 21.99
N ASN A 116 20.38 6.33 22.63
CA ASN A 116 20.78 6.05 24.02
C ASN A 116 22.01 5.16 24.03
#